data_AF-A0A3M1IFR5-F1
#
_entry.id   AF-A0A3M1IFR5-F1
#
_cell.length_a   1.000
_cell.length_b   1.000
_cell.length_c   1.000
_cell.angle_alpha   90.00
_cell.angle_beta   90.00
_cell.angle_gamma   90.00
#
_symmetry.space_group_name_H-M   'P 1'
#
loop_
_entity.id
_entity.type
_entity.pdbx_description
1 polymer ?
#
loop_
_entity_poly.entity_id
_entity_poly.type
_entity_poly.pdbx_seq_one_letter_code
_entity_poly.pdbx_strand_id
1 'polypeptide(L)'
;MKHRLKHIFYTLLALVGLLVLIYLNGPWPHFEAFDGSPEMEIPPLAGLAAQIAAQEAAVAKLRPDNEARIVWADSVRKTPCSVVYLHGFSASQFEGSPIHERFAQRYGCNLYLARLAGHGIDEPDAFRGLEPKALVESAKQAIAIGKA
;
A
#
# COMPACT_ATOMS: atom_id res chain seq x y z
N MET A 1 -40.38 1.10 44.34
CA MET A 1 -39.80 0.54 43.10
C MET A 1 -39.66 1.56 41.96
N LYS A 2 -40.71 2.28 41.55
CA LYS A 2 -40.67 3.22 40.40
C LYS A 2 -39.60 4.34 40.50
N HIS A 3 -39.36 4.91 41.68
CA HIS A 3 -38.31 5.94 41.86
C HIS A 3 -36.90 5.40 41.62
N ARG A 4 -36.58 4.19 42.11
CA ARG A 4 -35.25 3.59 41.89
C ARG A 4 -34.99 3.26 40.42
N LEU A 5 -36.02 2.83 39.68
CA LEU A 5 -35.89 2.55 38.25
C LEU A 5 -35.61 3.81 37.42
N LYS A 6 -36.25 4.95 37.76
CA LYS A 6 -35.98 6.24 37.11
C LYS A 6 -34.55 6.72 37.36
N HIS A 7 -34.06 6.60 38.60
CA HIS A 7 -32.68 6.97 38.92
C HIS A 7 -31.68 6.12 38.14
N ILE A 8 -31.86 4.80 38.11
CA ILE A 8 -31.00 3.89 37.32
C ILE A 8 -31.00 4.29 35.83
N PHE A 9 -32.17 4.59 35.26
CA PHE A 9 -32.28 5.03 33.87
C PHE A 9 -31.50 6.32 33.59
N TYR A 10 -31.66 7.37 34.42
CA TYR A 10 -30.93 8.63 34.24
C TYR A 10 -29.43 8.48 34.48
N THR A 11 -29.01 7.63 35.42
CA THR A 11 -27.59 7.33 35.64
C THR A 11 -26.97 6.63 34.42
N LEU A 12 -27.66 5.65 33.84
CA LEU A 12 -27.20 4.98 32.61
C LEU A 12 -27.16 5.95 31.43
N LEU A 13 -28.17 6.81 31.28
CA LEU A 13 -28.20 7.84 30.23
C LEU A 13 -27.02 8.83 30.38
N ALA A 14 -26.74 9.28 31.61
CA ALA A 14 -25.61 10.16 31.89
C ALA A 14 -24.27 9.48 31.60
N LEU A 15 -24.13 8.19 31.93
CA LEU A 15 -22.92 7.41 31.65
C LEU A 15 -22.69 7.26 30.14
N VAL A 16 -23.74 6.92 29.39
CA VAL A 16 -23.68 6.85 27.91
C VAL A 16 -23.33 8.23 27.32
N GLY A 17 -23.96 9.30 27.82
CA GLY A 17 -23.63 10.66 27.41
C GLY A 17 -22.17 11.02 27.65
N LEU A 18 -21.62 10.67 28.81
CA LEU A 18 -20.21 10.87 29.15
C LEU A 18 -19.28 10.07 28.21
N LEU A 19 -19.60 8.80 27.93
CA LEU A 19 -18.82 7.98 27.00
C LEU A 19 -18.83 8.56 25.58
N VAL A 20 -19.97 9.06 25.10
CA VAL A 20 -20.06 9.74 23.79
C VAL A 20 -19.20 10.99 23.78
N LEU A 21 -19.24 11.82 24.83
CA LEU A 21 -18.40 13.01 24.92
C LEU A 21 -16.91 12.67 24.91
N ILE A 22 -16.49 11.62 25.65
CA ILE A 22 -15.12 11.13 25.64
C ILE A 22 -14.72 10.62 24.25
N TYR A 23 -15.59 9.85 23.60
CA TYR A 23 -15.33 9.33 22.25
C TYR A 23 -15.15 10.45 21.22
N LEU A 24 -16.05 11.45 21.24
CA LEU A 24 -15.99 12.58 20.29
C LEU A 24 -14.77 13.47 20.50
N ASN A 25 -14.32 13.63 21.76
CA ASN A 25 -13.13 14.42 22.12
C ASN A 25 -11.87 13.56 22.28
N GLY A 26 -11.91 12.30 21.88
CA GLY A 26 -10.77 11.40 21.93
C GLY A 26 -9.66 11.83 20.98
N PRO A 27 -8.42 11.35 21.19
CA PRO A 27 -7.33 11.63 20.27
C PRO A 27 -7.59 10.96 18.91
N TRP A 28 -7.67 11.76 17.86
CA TRP A 28 -7.69 11.27 16.48
C TRP A 28 -6.27 11.19 15.93
N PRO A 29 -5.94 10.16 15.13
CA PRO A 29 -4.66 10.09 14.46
C PRO A 29 -4.53 11.26 13.48
N HIS A 30 -3.44 12.02 13.58
CA HIS A 30 -3.09 13.06 12.63
C HIS A 30 -1.94 12.54 11.77
N PHE A 31 -2.13 12.58 10.45
CA PHE A 31 -1.11 12.19 9.49
C PHE A 31 -0.62 13.41 8.73
N GLU A 32 0.61 13.35 8.22
CA GLU A 32 1.09 14.37 7.29
C GLU A 32 0.19 14.45 6.06
N ALA A 33 -0.08 15.66 5.60
CA ALA A 33 -0.72 15.86 4.31
C ALA A 33 0.19 15.33 3.19
N PHE A 34 -0.42 14.75 2.17
CA PHE A 34 0.26 14.25 0.97
C PHE A 34 -0.53 14.59 -0.28
N ASP A 35 0.16 14.65 -1.41
CA ASP A 35 -0.47 14.84 -2.71
C ASP A 35 -0.96 13.49 -3.26
N GLY A 36 -2.27 13.41 -3.52
CA GLY A 36 -2.92 12.23 -4.10
C GLY A 36 -2.81 12.15 -5.62
N SER A 37 -2.18 13.12 -6.29
CA SER A 37 -1.94 13.05 -7.73
C SER A 37 -0.99 11.88 -8.07
N PRO A 38 -1.18 11.19 -9.21
CA PRO A 38 -0.30 10.11 -9.65
C PRO A 38 0.97 10.63 -10.34
N GLU A 39 1.37 11.88 -10.05
CA GLU A 39 2.48 12.56 -10.70
C GLU A 39 3.79 12.31 -9.94
N MET A 40 4.79 11.83 -10.67
CA MET A 40 6.17 11.66 -10.22
C MET A 40 7.07 11.62 -11.46
N GLU A 41 8.34 11.97 -11.29
CA GLU A 41 9.33 11.91 -12.36
C GLU A 41 9.43 10.49 -12.93
N ILE A 42 9.33 10.38 -14.25
CA ILE A 42 9.42 9.10 -14.95
C ILE A 42 10.90 8.72 -15.03
N PRO A 43 11.33 7.60 -14.43
CA PRO A 43 12.72 7.20 -14.47
C PRO A 43 13.13 6.75 -15.89
N PRO A 44 14.42 6.90 -16.27
CA PRO A 44 14.91 6.38 -17.53
C PRO A 44 14.84 4.85 -17.52
N LEU A 45 14.40 4.25 -18.65
CA LEU A 45 14.31 2.80 -18.78
C LEU A 45 15.67 2.10 -18.65
N ALA A 46 16.74 2.77 -19.10
CA ALA A 46 18.09 2.25 -19.06
C ALA A 46 18.57 2.05 -17.61
N GLY A 47 18.85 0.79 -17.24
CA GLY A 47 19.32 0.43 -15.90
C GLY A 47 18.21 0.36 -14.83
N LEU A 48 16.96 0.63 -15.17
CA LEU A 48 15.85 0.69 -14.21
C LEU A 48 15.66 -0.61 -13.43
N ALA A 49 15.67 -1.76 -14.11
CA ALA A 49 15.52 -3.06 -13.45
C ALA A 49 16.64 -3.34 -12.44
N ALA A 50 17.88 -2.92 -12.75
CA ALA A 50 19.02 -3.09 -11.85
C ALA A 50 18.92 -2.16 -10.64
N GLN A 51 18.43 -0.92 -10.83
CA GLN A 51 18.18 0.03 -9.75
C GLN A 51 17.10 -0.50 -8.79
N ILE A 52 15.99 -1.03 -9.32
CA ILE A 52 14.92 -1.64 -8.52
C ILE A 52 15.47 -2.81 -7.73
N ALA A 53 16.20 -3.74 -8.37
CA ALA A 53 16.79 -4.88 -7.69
C ALA A 53 17.75 -4.46 -6.56
N ALA A 54 18.55 -3.41 -6.77
CA ALA A 54 19.46 -2.88 -5.75
C ALA A 54 18.70 -2.24 -4.57
N GLN A 55 17.61 -1.52 -4.84
CA GLN A 55 16.74 -0.96 -3.79
C GLN A 55 16.09 -2.06 -2.96
N GLU A 56 15.55 -3.09 -3.62
CA GLU A 56 14.88 -4.21 -2.96
C GLU A 56 15.87 -5.06 -2.15
N ALA A 57 17.10 -5.26 -2.64
CA ALA A 57 18.15 -5.95 -1.91
C ALA A 57 18.60 -5.21 -0.62
N ALA A 58 18.38 -3.90 -0.54
CA ALA A 58 18.66 -3.11 0.66
C ALA A 58 17.57 -3.23 1.73
N VAL A 59 16.42 -3.86 1.43
CA VAL A 59 15.32 -4.04 2.37
C VAL A 59 15.66 -5.17 3.33
N ALA A 60 15.84 -4.83 4.60
CA ALA A 60 16.11 -5.82 5.63
C ALA A 60 14.95 -6.81 5.79
N LYS A 61 15.28 -8.10 5.87
CA LYS A 61 14.33 -9.20 6.12
C LYS A 61 13.18 -9.25 5.12
N LEU A 62 13.43 -8.89 3.87
CA LEU A 62 12.47 -9.10 2.80
C LEU A 62 12.18 -10.59 2.65
N ARG A 63 10.90 -10.97 2.57
CA ARG A 63 10.50 -12.35 2.30
C ARG A 63 10.99 -12.77 0.91
N PRO A 64 11.40 -14.03 0.74
CA PRO A 64 11.78 -14.53 -0.58
C PRO A 64 10.71 -14.27 -1.63
N ASP A 65 11.11 -13.77 -2.78
CA ASP A 65 10.27 -13.54 -3.96
C ASP A 65 9.16 -12.49 -3.75
N ASN A 66 9.29 -11.61 -2.75
CA ASN A 66 8.40 -10.46 -2.56
C ASN A 66 8.99 -9.15 -3.10
N GLU A 67 10.20 -9.17 -3.67
CA GLU A 67 10.81 -7.99 -4.27
C GLU A 67 9.98 -7.45 -5.44
N ALA A 68 9.97 -6.12 -5.54
CA ALA A 68 9.45 -5.44 -6.71
C ALA A 68 10.31 -5.75 -7.94
N ARG A 69 9.68 -5.93 -9.11
CA ARG A 69 10.40 -6.28 -10.33
C ARG A 69 9.64 -5.89 -11.59
N ILE A 70 10.37 -5.77 -12.69
CA ILE A 70 9.81 -5.65 -14.04
C ILE A 70 9.83 -7.03 -14.69
N VAL A 71 8.67 -7.46 -15.19
CA VAL A 71 8.52 -8.60 -16.09
C VAL A 71 8.38 -8.05 -17.50
N TRP A 72 9.40 -8.26 -18.33
CA TRP A 72 9.45 -7.77 -19.70
C TRP A 72 8.56 -8.63 -20.62
N ALA A 73 7.87 -7.99 -21.55
CA ALA A 73 7.09 -8.70 -22.55
C ALA A 73 7.98 -9.52 -23.51
N ASP A 74 9.13 -8.96 -23.91
CA ASP A 74 10.12 -9.63 -24.76
C ASP A 74 11.57 -9.29 -24.42
N SER A 75 11.86 -8.00 -24.25
CA SER A 75 13.21 -7.42 -24.15
C SER A 75 13.14 -6.13 -23.35
N VAL A 76 14.31 -5.57 -23.02
CA VAL A 76 14.40 -4.30 -22.27
C VAL A 76 14.08 -3.12 -23.20
N ARG A 77 12.80 -2.88 -23.42
CA ARG A 77 12.27 -1.77 -24.24
C ARG A 77 10.89 -1.34 -23.79
N LYS A 78 10.51 -0.12 -24.15
CA LYS A 78 9.16 0.39 -23.93
C LYS A 78 8.16 -0.34 -24.85
N THR A 79 7.05 -0.78 -24.27
CA THR A 79 5.90 -1.37 -24.98
C THR A 79 4.79 -0.34 -25.17
N PRO A 80 3.83 -0.56 -26.10
CA PRO A 80 2.70 0.36 -26.28
C PRO A 80 1.80 0.51 -25.04
N CYS A 81 1.82 -0.48 -24.15
CA CYS A 81 1.12 -0.51 -22.87
C CYS A 81 2.02 -1.09 -21.78
N SER A 82 1.73 -0.76 -20.54
CA SER A 82 2.29 -1.40 -19.36
C SER A 82 1.17 -1.75 -18.37
N VAL A 83 1.43 -2.75 -17.54
CA VAL A 83 0.56 -3.16 -16.43
C VAL A 83 1.30 -2.86 -15.15
N VAL A 84 0.67 -2.13 -14.23
CA VAL A 84 1.19 -1.90 -12.88
C VAL A 84 0.28 -2.66 -11.92
N TYR A 85 0.82 -3.64 -11.21
CA TYR A 85 0.08 -4.39 -10.20
C TYR A 85 0.39 -3.85 -8.80
N LEU A 86 -0.63 -3.28 -8.16
CA LEU A 86 -0.62 -2.87 -6.75
C LEU A 86 -1.45 -3.88 -5.96
N HIS A 87 -0.81 -4.58 -5.03
CA HIS A 87 -1.48 -5.57 -4.18
C HIS A 87 -2.29 -4.91 -3.05
N GLY A 88 -3.16 -5.68 -2.38
CA GLY A 88 -3.94 -5.21 -1.23
C GLY A 88 -3.11 -5.02 0.06
N PHE A 89 -3.76 -4.52 1.11
CA PHE A 89 -3.15 -4.37 2.43
C PHE A 89 -2.73 -5.73 3.00
N SER A 90 -1.51 -5.81 3.56
CA SER A 90 -0.86 -7.03 4.06
C SER A 90 -0.50 -8.10 3.02
N ALA A 91 -0.86 -7.90 1.76
CA ALA A 91 -0.63 -8.84 0.68
C ALA A 91 0.76 -8.64 0.02
N SER A 92 0.96 -9.34 -1.10
CA SER A 92 2.07 -9.14 -2.03
C SER A 92 1.64 -9.48 -3.46
N GLN A 93 2.58 -9.47 -4.41
CA GLN A 93 2.33 -9.81 -5.81
C GLN A 93 1.63 -11.16 -6.03
N PHE A 94 1.74 -12.11 -5.08
CA PHE A 94 1.10 -13.42 -5.18
C PHE A 94 -0.43 -13.38 -5.17
N GLU A 95 -1.05 -12.36 -4.58
CA GLU A 95 -2.52 -12.26 -4.51
C GLU A 95 -3.16 -12.18 -5.92
N GLY A 96 -2.46 -11.57 -6.87
CA GLY A 96 -2.90 -11.46 -8.25
C GLY A 96 -2.27 -12.49 -9.18
N SER A 97 -1.36 -13.35 -8.70
CA SER A 97 -0.68 -14.33 -9.54
C SER A 97 -1.59 -15.53 -9.81
N PRO A 98 -1.61 -16.09 -11.05
CA PRO A 98 -0.87 -15.67 -12.24
C PRO A 98 -1.70 -14.75 -13.16
N ILE A 99 -2.76 -14.11 -12.67
CA ILE A 99 -3.68 -13.33 -13.51
C ILE A 99 -3.00 -12.10 -14.10
N HIS A 100 -2.26 -11.34 -13.29
CA HIS A 100 -1.54 -10.13 -13.76
C HIS A 100 -0.48 -10.46 -14.82
N GLU A 101 0.26 -11.55 -14.63
CA GLU A 101 1.27 -12.08 -15.56
C GLU A 101 0.62 -12.49 -16.89
N ARG A 102 -0.44 -13.30 -16.82
CA ARG A 102 -1.17 -13.76 -18.01
C ARG A 102 -1.82 -12.59 -18.76
N PHE A 103 -2.33 -11.60 -18.04
CA PHE A 103 -2.89 -10.40 -18.63
C PHE A 103 -1.82 -9.62 -19.40
N ALA A 104 -0.68 -9.31 -18.75
CA ALA A 104 0.42 -8.60 -19.39
C ALA A 104 0.95 -9.36 -20.62
N GLN A 105 1.14 -10.67 -20.50
CA GLN A 105 1.58 -11.54 -21.58
C GLN A 105 0.58 -11.54 -22.75
N ARG A 106 -0.73 -11.68 -22.47
CA ARG A 106 -1.77 -11.71 -23.49
C ARG A 106 -1.78 -10.46 -24.37
N TYR A 107 -1.47 -9.30 -23.78
CA TYR A 107 -1.50 -8.01 -24.48
C TYR A 107 -0.12 -7.49 -24.89
N GLY A 108 0.95 -8.25 -24.64
CA GLY A 108 2.32 -7.83 -24.96
C GLY A 108 2.77 -6.58 -24.20
N CYS A 109 2.27 -6.39 -22.99
CA CYS A 109 2.64 -5.26 -22.13
C CYS A 109 3.78 -5.66 -21.19
N ASN A 110 4.70 -4.73 -20.91
CA ASN A 110 5.57 -4.87 -19.74
C ASN A 110 4.73 -4.83 -18.46
N LEU A 111 5.13 -5.60 -17.46
CA LEU A 111 4.46 -5.67 -16.16
C LEU A 111 5.43 -5.20 -15.08
N TYR A 112 4.97 -4.26 -14.24
CA TYR A 112 5.65 -3.91 -13.01
C TYR A 112 4.87 -4.50 -11.82
N LEU A 113 5.53 -5.41 -11.12
CA LEU A 113 5.04 -5.98 -9.87
C LEU A 113 5.60 -5.12 -8.74
N ALA A 114 4.77 -4.24 -8.19
CA ALA A 114 5.20 -3.32 -7.14
C ALA A 114 5.12 -3.98 -5.75
N ARG A 115 6.04 -3.60 -4.87
CA ARG A 115 5.96 -3.85 -3.43
C ARG A 115 5.60 -2.54 -2.74
N LEU A 116 4.42 -2.46 -2.13
CA LEU A 116 4.01 -1.26 -1.41
C LEU A 116 4.83 -1.09 -0.11
N ALA A 117 4.94 0.14 0.36
CA ALA A 117 5.70 0.47 1.56
C ALA A 117 5.33 -0.43 2.76
N GLY A 118 6.35 -0.94 3.46
CA GLY A 118 6.21 -1.85 4.60
C GLY A 118 5.78 -3.28 4.28
N HIS A 119 5.38 -3.60 3.05
CA HIS A 119 4.90 -4.93 2.69
C HIS A 119 6.04 -5.88 2.33
N GLY A 120 5.74 -7.17 2.42
CA GLY A 120 6.64 -8.25 2.05
C GLY A 120 7.80 -8.48 3.01
N ILE A 121 7.84 -7.81 4.17
CA ILE A 121 8.88 -7.95 5.19
C ILE A 121 8.52 -9.06 6.16
N ASP A 122 9.48 -9.92 6.51
CA ASP A 122 9.31 -11.02 7.44
C ASP A 122 9.50 -10.60 8.90
N GLU A 123 8.64 -9.68 9.34
CA GLU A 123 8.64 -9.17 10.72
C GLU A 123 7.21 -9.04 11.24
N PRO A 124 6.93 -9.44 12.50
CA PRO A 124 5.59 -9.29 13.10
C PRO A 124 5.08 -7.85 13.11
N ASP A 125 5.99 -6.89 13.31
CA ASP A 125 5.72 -5.47 13.41
C ASP A 125 6.07 -4.72 12.10
N ALA A 126 6.05 -5.39 10.94
CA ALA A 126 6.45 -4.79 9.65
C ALA A 126 5.70 -3.48 9.28
N PHE A 127 4.46 -3.31 9.77
CA PHE A 127 3.66 -2.11 9.54
C PHE A 127 3.74 -1.08 10.68
N ARG A 128 4.59 -1.31 11.68
CA ARG A 128 4.79 -0.34 12.75
C ARG A 128 5.35 0.96 12.17
N GLY A 129 4.58 2.03 12.28
CA GLY A 129 4.93 3.33 11.72
C GLY A 129 4.67 3.47 10.22
N LEU A 130 3.93 2.55 9.60
CA LEU A 130 3.47 2.72 8.23
C LEU A 130 2.44 3.86 8.16
N GLU A 131 2.75 4.89 7.37
CA GLU A 131 1.88 6.05 7.19
C GLU A 131 1.17 6.05 5.83
N PRO A 132 -0.01 6.70 5.72
CA PRO A 132 -0.73 6.83 4.45
C PRO A 132 0.13 7.43 3.32
N LYS A 133 0.96 8.42 3.65
CA LYS A 133 1.88 9.06 2.71
C LYS A 133 2.86 8.07 2.09
N ALA A 134 3.41 7.15 2.87
CA ALA A 134 4.34 6.14 2.35
C ALA A 134 3.67 5.18 1.35
N LEU A 135 2.41 4.80 1.62
CA LEU A 135 1.62 4.00 0.69
C LEU A 135 1.37 4.75 -0.62
N VAL A 136 0.93 6.00 -0.54
CA VAL A 136 0.66 6.84 -1.72
C VAL A 136 1.92 7.07 -2.55
N GLU A 137 3.04 7.43 -1.92
CA GLU A 137 4.30 7.64 -2.63
C GLU A 137 4.83 6.35 -3.29
N SER A 138 4.69 5.19 -2.64
CA SER A 138 5.06 3.90 -3.27
C SER A 138 4.17 3.57 -4.48
N ALA A 139 2.88 3.91 -4.44
CA ALA A 139 1.98 3.76 -5.58
C ALA A 139 2.31 4.74 -6.72
N LYS A 140 2.66 6.00 -6.40
CA LYS A 140 3.12 7.00 -7.38
C LYS A 140 4.39 6.55 -8.09
N GLN A 141 5.36 6.03 -7.33
CA GLN A 141 6.58 5.44 -7.89
C GLN A 141 6.27 4.28 -8.83
N ALA A 142 5.36 3.39 -8.45
CA ALA A 142 4.95 2.28 -9.31
C ALA A 142 4.29 2.74 -10.61
N ILE A 143 3.46 3.78 -10.56
CA ILE A 143 2.86 4.40 -11.75
C ILE A 143 3.93 5.05 -12.63
N ALA A 144 4.91 5.76 -12.05
CA ALA A 144 6.00 6.39 -12.79
C ALA A 144 6.88 5.34 -13.50
N ILE A 145 7.22 4.24 -12.83
CA ILE A 145 7.92 3.10 -13.42
C ILE A 145 7.11 2.50 -14.56
N GLY A 146 5.80 2.33 -14.39
CA GLY A 146 4.91 1.87 -15.46
C GLY A 146 4.89 2.79 -16.68
N LYS A 147 5.14 4.09 -16.51
CA LYS A 147 5.18 5.06 -17.61
C LYS A 147 6.52 5.12 -18.36
N ALA A 148 7.59 4.52 -17.82
CA ALA A 148 8.94 4.54 -18.41
C ALA A 148 8.96 3.99 -19.84
#